data_AF-A0A950AQC1-F1
#
_entry.id   AF-A0A950AQC1-F1
#
_cell.length_a   1.000
_cell.length_b   1.000
_cell.length_c   1.000
_cell.angle_alpha   90.00
_cell.angle_beta   90.00
_cell.angle_gamma   90.00
#
_symmetry.space_group_name_H-M   'P 1'
#
loop_
_entity.id
_entity.type
_entity.pdbx_description
1 polymer ?
#
loop_
_entity_poly.entity_id
_entity_poly.type
_entity_poly.pdbx_seq_one_letter_code
_entity_poly.pdbx_strand_id
1 'polypeptide(L)'
;MGLQPSGHLADLLDSPIWLVVRRSLEATPEVKYYISNAGAETPLETLAVVACSRHRVEDFFEDCKSSLGMAQYETRSWIGWHHHMTLVGLAHRFVTLTQRDLKKKSRS
;
A
#
# COMPACT_ATOMS: atom_id res chain seq x y z
N MET A 1 21.87 31.31 -19.10
CA MET A 1 22.32 29.92 -18.89
C MET A 1 21.13 29.13 -18.36
N GLY A 2 20.24 28.70 -19.27
CA GLY A 2 19.03 27.97 -18.90
C GLY A 2 19.36 26.50 -18.73
N LEU A 3 19.25 25.98 -17.51
CA LEU A 3 19.33 24.56 -17.24
C LEU A 3 18.12 23.88 -17.90
N GLN A 4 18.32 23.31 -19.08
CA GLN A 4 17.37 22.39 -19.69
C GLN A 4 17.32 21.14 -18.79
N PRO A 5 16.14 20.70 -18.32
CA PRO A 5 16.03 19.48 -17.54
C PRO A 5 16.42 18.29 -18.44
N SER A 6 17.34 17.47 -17.95
CA SER A 6 17.80 16.24 -18.57
C SER A 6 16.61 15.34 -18.96
N GLY A 7 16.64 14.79 -20.18
CA GLY A 7 15.50 14.18 -20.89
C GLY A 7 14.70 13.10 -20.15
N HIS A 8 15.22 12.50 -19.07
CA HIS A 8 14.48 11.51 -18.28
C HIS A 8 13.31 12.10 -17.47
N LEU A 9 13.40 13.36 -17.04
CA LEU A 9 12.31 14.03 -16.30
C LEU A 9 11.22 14.57 -17.23
N ALA A 10 11.57 14.91 -18.48
CA ALA A 10 10.60 15.34 -19.49
C ALA A 10 9.71 14.18 -19.93
N ASP A 11 10.29 12.99 -20.14
CA ASP A 11 9.55 11.77 -20.50
C ASP A 11 8.53 11.34 -19.42
N LEU A 12 8.81 11.65 -18.14
CA LEU A 12 7.88 11.37 -17.03
C LEU A 12 6.68 12.31 -17.02
N LEU A 13 6.86 13.57 -17.48
CA LEU A 13 5.80 14.58 -17.54
C LEU A 13 4.90 14.41 -18.76
N ASP A 14 5.44 13.87 -19.87
CA ASP A 14 4.67 13.56 -21.09
C ASP A 14 4.05 12.14 -21.08
N SER A 15 4.31 11.34 -20.05
CA SER A 15 3.73 9.99 -19.94
C SER A 15 2.22 10.05 -19.70
N PRO A 16 1.42 9.21 -20.40
CA PRO A 16 -0.03 9.22 -20.24
C PRO A 16 -0.43 8.85 -18.81
N ILE A 17 -1.31 9.65 -18.23
CA ILE A 17 -1.92 9.41 -16.92
C ILE A 17 -3.30 8.79 -17.12
N TRP A 18 -3.58 7.71 -16.39
CA TRP A 18 -4.85 6.99 -16.47
C TRP A 18 -5.77 7.34 -15.31
N LEU A 19 -7.04 7.56 -15.61
CA LEU A 19 -8.12 7.62 -14.62
C LEU A 19 -8.76 6.25 -14.48
N VAL A 20 -8.64 5.64 -13.30
CA VAL A 20 -9.32 4.38 -12.98
C VAL A 20 -10.56 4.69 -12.15
N VAL A 21 -11.72 4.30 -12.67
CA VAL A 21 -13.01 4.47 -12.00
C VAL A 21 -13.49 3.12 -11.50
N ARG A 22 -13.70 3.00 -10.20
CA ARG A 22 -14.27 1.80 -9.56
C ARG A 22 -15.66 2.11 -9.05
N ARG A 23 -16.62 1.24 -9.36
CA ARG A 23 -17.99 1.31 -8.84
C ARG A 23 -18.31 0.07 -8.03
N SER A 24 -18.92 0.22 -6.84
CA SER A 24 -19.42 -0.92 -6.06
C SER A 24 -20.69 -1.51 -6.69
N LEU A 25 -20.93 -2.80 -6.46
CA LEU A 25 -22.09 -3.53 -6.97
C LEU A 25 -23.29 -3.51 -6.01
N GLU A 26 -23.23 -2.69 -4.96
CA GLU A 26 -24.25 -2.59 -3.93
C GLU A 26 -25.49 -1.83 -4.44
N ALA A 27 -26.63 -1.99 -3.73
CA ALA A 27 -27.90 -1.34 -4.08
C ALA A 27 -27.78 0.19 -4.18
N THR A 28 -26.90 0.78 -3.38
CA THR A 28 -26.45 2.17 -3.49
C THR A 28 -24.98 2.18 -3.93
N PRO A 29 -24.69 2.40 -5.22
CA PRO A 29 -23.34 2.27 -5.74
C PRO A 29 -22.42 3.40 -5.27
N GLU A 30 -21.31 3.03 -4.65
CA GLU A 30 -20.21 3.93 -4.30
C GLU A 30 -19.21 3.98 -5.47
N VAL A 31 -18.82 5.19 -5.90
CA VAL A 31 -17.82 5.39 -6.96
C VAL A 31 -16.53 5.96 -6.38
N LYS A 32 -15.40 5.34 -6.70
CA LYS A 32 -14.05 5.78 -6.31
C LYS A 32 -13.21 6.04 -7.55
N TYR A 33 -12.40 7.09 -7.47
CA TYR A 33 -11.53 7.54 -8.54
C TYR A 33 -10.07 7.40 -8.12
N TYR A 34 -9.24 6.89 -9.02
CA TYR A 34 -7.81 6.73 -8.80
C TYR A 34 -7.04 7.23 -10.02
N ILE A 35 -5.86 7.80 -9.78
CA ILE A 35 -4.93 8.22 -10.82
C ILE A 35 -3.80 7.20 -10.89
N SER A 36 -3.44 6.76 -12.09
CA SER A 36 -2.37 5.79 -12.30
C SER A 36 -1.40 6.26 -13.38
N ASN A 37 -0.10 6.07 -13.10
CA ASN A 37 1.00 6.24 -14.05
C ASN A 37 1.43 4.89 -14.66
N ALA A 38 0.54 3.90 -14.66
CA ALA A 38 0.82 2.59 -15.23
C ALA A 38 1.07 2.67 -16.75
N GLY A 39 1.90 1.76 -17.29
CA GLY A 39 2.11 1.68 -18.73
C GLY A 39 0.82 1.30 -19.46
N ALA A 40 0.70 1.70 -20.74
CA ALA A 40 -0.50 1.47 -21.55
C ALA A 40 -0.92 -0.01 -21.65
N GLU A 41 0.06 -0.91 -21.63
CA GLU A 41 -0.16 -2.36 -21.70
C GLU A 41 -0.54 -3.00 -20.34
N THR A 42 -0.73 -2.20 -19.29
CA THR A 42 -1.06 -2.73 -17.95
C THR A 42 -2.50 -3.28 -17.95
N PRO A 43 -2.72 -4.56 -17.61
CA PRO A 43 -4.05 -5.14 -17.59
C PRO A 43 -4.98 -4.43 -16.60
N LEU A 44 -6.24 -4.26 -16.96
CA LEU A 44 -7.27 -3.65 -16.10
C LEU A 44 -7.42 -4.41 -14.77
N GLU A 45 -7.28 -5.74 -14.79
CA GLU A 45 -7.31 -6.58 -13.59
C GLU A 45 -6.21 -6.19 -12.60
N THR A 46 -5.01 -5.91 -13.09
CA THR A 46 -3.89 -5.44 -12.26
C THR A 46 -4.21 -4.08 -11.64
N LEU A 47 -4.74 -3.15 -12.44
CA LEU A 47 -5.17 -1.83 -11.95
C LEU A 47 -6.25 -1.96 -10.87
N ALA A 48 -7.21 -2.87 -11.05
CA ALA A 48 -8.26 -3.14 -10.08
C ALA A 48 -7.72 -3.72 -8.77
N VAL A 49 -6.81 -4.69 -8.84
CA VAL A 49 -6.15 -5.27 -7.66
C VAL A 49 -5.36 -4.21 -6.90
N VAL A 50 -4.56 -3.40 -7.59
CA VAL A 50 -3.77 -2.34 -6.96
C VAL A 50 -4.68 -1.29 -6.32
N ALA A 51 -5.70 -0.81 -7.03
CA ALA A 51 -6.65 0.18 -6.49
C ALA A 51 -7.37 -0.33 -5.23
N CYS A 52 -7.68 -1.63 -5.17
CA CYS A 52 -8.32 -2.25 -4.00
C CYS A 52 -7.32 -2.60 -2.88
N SER A 53 -6.02 -2.69 -3.17
CA SER A 53 -5.01 -3.06 -2.17
C SER A 53 -4.74 -1.98 -1.12
N ARG A 54 -5.14 -0.72 -1.38
CA ARG A 54 -4.95 0.42 -0.48
C ARG A 54 -5.47 0.17 0.94
N HIS A 55 -6.62 -0.50 1.06
CA HIS A 55 -7.25 -0.77 2.35
C HIS A 55 -6.35 -1.62 3.27
N ARG A 56 -5.47 -2.46 2.70
CA ARG A 56 -4.52 -3.28 3.46
C ARG A 56 -3.56 -2.46 4.32
N VAL A 57 -3.32 -1.20 3.97
CA VAL A 57 -2.50 -0.28 4.77
C VAL A 57 -3.24 0.13 6.04
N GLU A 58 -4.56 0.35 5.95
CA GLU A 58 -5.40 0.66 7.11
C GLU A 58 -5.46 -0.55 8.05
N ASP A 59 -5.69 -1.75 7.49
CA ASP A 59 -5.67 -3.02 8.23
C ASP A 59 -4.32 -3.21 8.96
N PHE A 60 -3.20 -3.00 8.26
CA PHE A 60 -1.86 -3.07 8.84
C PHE A 60 -1.71 -2.14 10.05
N PHE A 61 -2.14 -0.88 9.93
CA PHE A 61 -2.02 0.07 11.03
C PHE A 61 -2.93 -0.29 12.19
N GLU A 62 -4.14 -0.79 11.93
CA GLU A 62 -5.06 -1.26 12.96
C GLU A 62 -4.48 -2.46 13.74
N ASP A 63 -4.00 -3.48 13.03
CA ASP A 63 -3.34 -4.65 13.61
C ASP A 63 -2.11 -4.27 14.44
N CYS A 64 -1.28 -3.37 13.90
CA CYS A 64 -0.07 -2.93 14.59
C CYS A 64 -0.38 -2.17 15.89
N LYS A 65 -1.38 -1.29 15.88
CA LYS A 65 -1.81 -0.52 17.07
C LYS A 65 -2.49 -1.39 18.12
N SER A 66 -3.33 -2.32 17.68
CA SER A 66 -4.12 -3.17 18.59
C SER A 66 -3.28 -4.27 19.25
N SER A 67 -2.37 -4.89 18.49
CA SER A 67 -1.79 -6.18 18.87
C SER A 67 -0.26 -6.20 18.94
N LEU A 68 0.43 -5.25 18.30
CA LEU A 68 1.89 -5.31 18.12
C LEU A 68 2.65 -4.19 18.81
N GLY A 69 2.01 -3.44 19.72
CA GLY A 69 2.69 -2.44 20.53
C GLY A 69 2.94 -1.12 19.81
N MET A 70 2.36 -0.88 18.64
CA MET A 70 2.60 0.36 17.87
C MET A 70 2.14 1.61 18.61
N ALA A 71 1.10 1.51 19.45
CA ALA A 71 0.58 2.62 20.25
C ALA A 71 1.17 2.66 21.68
N GLN A 72 2.04 1.71 22.05
CA GLN A 72 2.55 1.50 23.40
C GLN A 72 4.07 1.71 23.48
N TYR A 73 4.62 2.65 22.69
CA TYR A 73 6.03 3.03 22.81
C TYR A 73 6.21 4.13 23.85
N GLU A 74 7.27 4.02 24.65
CA GLU A 74 7.64 5.03 25.65
C GLU A 74 8.90 5.82 25.24
N THR A 75 9.42 5.58 24.03
CA THR A 75 10.65 6.21 23.54
C THR A 75 10.44 7.69 23.26
N ARG A 76 11.38 8.52 23.71
CA ARG A 76 11.37 9.99 23.51
C ARG A 76 12.45 10.48 22.55
N SER A 77 13.24 9.57 21.98
CA SER A 77 14.24 9.87 20.97
C SER A 77 13.74 9.50 19.58
N TRP A 78 14.08 10.31 18.58
CA TRP A 78 13.76 10.06 17.18
C TRP A 78 14.24 8.68 16.70
N ILE A 79 15.48 8.34 17.02
CA ILE A 79 16.10 7.06 16.67
C ILE A 79 15.38 5.90 17.35
N GLY A 80 15.05 6.04 18.64
CA GLY A 80 14.33 5.02 19.39
C GLY A 80 12.92 4.77 18.83
N TRP A 81 12.23 5.83 18.43
CA TRP A 81 10.93 5.71 17.74
C TRP A 81 11.05 4.98 16.39
N HIS A 82 12.05 5.31 15.58
CA HIS A 82 12.29 4.63 14.30
C HIS A 82 12.60 3.14 14.45
N HIS A 83 13.44 2.79 15.43
CA HIS A 83 13.73 1.39 15.73
C HIS A 83 12.45 0.65 16.15
N HIS A 84 11.63 1.26 17.01
CA HIS A 84 10.35 0.68 17.44
C HIS A 84 9.41 0.45 16.25
N MET A 85 9.18 1.46 15.41
CA MET A 85 8.31 1.33 14.23
C MET A 85 8.80 0.25 13.25
N THR A 86 10.11 0.13 13.08
CA THR A 86 10.71 -0.93 12.23
C THR A 86 10.47 -2.31 12.83
N LEU A 87 10.66 -2.48 14.14
CA LEU A 87 10.42 -3.76 14.83
C LEU A 87 8.95 -4.16 14.79
N VAL A 88 8.02 -3.21 14.98
CA VAL A 88 6.57 -3.43 14.82
C VAL A 88 6.26 -3.95 13.42
N GLY A 89 6.80 -3.30 12.37
CA GLY A 89 6.58 -3.74 10.98
C GLY A 89 7.14 -5.15 10.70
N LEU A 90 8.30 -5.49 11.27
CA LEU A 90 8.87 -6.84 11.17
C LEU A 90 8.02 -7.88 11.89
N ALA A 91 7.55 -7.57 13.11
CA ALA A 91 6.67 -8.44 13.88
C ALA A 91 5.35 -8.69 13.15
N HIS A 92 4.75 -7.65 12.57
CA HIS A 92 3.54 -7.78 11.75
C HIS A 92 3.78 -8.74 10.59
N ARG A 93 4.85 -8.52 9.81
CA ARG A 93 5.19 -9.39 8.67
C ARG A 93 5.37 -10.85 9.09
N PHE A 94 6.04 -11.09 10.22
CA PHE A 94 6.21 -12.43 10.77
C PHE A 94 4.84 -13.08 11.05
N VAL A 95 3.98 -12.42 11.82
CA VAL A 95 2.65 -12.94 12.18
C VAL A 95 1.80 -13.21 10.94
N THR A 96 1.76 -12.29 9.97
CA THR A 96 1.01 -12.46 8.72
C THR A 96 1.48 -13.69 7.94
N LEU A 97 2.80 -13.91 7.83
CA LEU A 97 3.35 -15.07 7.13
C LEU A 97 3.03 -16.37 7.86
N THR A 98 3.17 -16.40 9.20
CA THR A 98 2.83 -17.57 10.02
C THR A 98 1.35 -17.94 9.87
N GLN A 99 0.43 -16.96 9.94
CA GLN A 99 -1.00 -17.22 9.75
C GLN A 99 -1.30 -17.77 8.35
N ARG A 100 -0.64 -17.25 7.31
CA ARG A 100 -0.79 -17.74 5.94
C ARG A 100 -0.37 -19.21 5.83
N ASP A 101 0.75 -19.58 6.43
CA ASP A 101 1.30 -20.93 6.33
C ASP A 101 0.47 -21.94 7.15
N LEU A 102 -0.06 -21.54 8.31
CA LEU A 102 -1.02 -22.33 9.08
C LEU A 102 -2.33 -22.57 8.31
N LYS A 103 -2.85 -21.54 7.63
CA LYS A 103 -4.05 -21.67 6.78
C LYS A 103 -3.83 -22.62 5.60
N LYS A 104 -2.63 -22.67 5.03
CA LYS A 104 -2.29 -23.66 3.97
C LYS A 104 -2.28 -25.08 4.53
N LYS A 105 -1.67 -25.30 5.69
CA LYS A 105 -1.60 -26.62 6.32
C LYS A 105 -2.98 -27.16 6.71
N SER A 106 -3.90 -26.30 7.17
CA SER A 106 -5.28 -26.70 7.50
C SER A 106 -6.16 -27.05 6.28
N ARG A 107 -5.71 -26.71 5.07
CA ARG A 107 -6.45 -26.97 3.81
C ARG A 107 -5.91 -28.16 3.01
N SER A 108 -4.82 -28.77 3.48
CA SER A 108 -4.23 -30.01 2.94
C SER A 108 -4.55 -31.18 3.86
#